data_AF-A0A937PYF4-F1
#
_entry.id   AF-A0A937PYF4-F1
#
_cell.length_a   1.000
_cell.length_b   1.000
_cell.length_c   1.000
_cell.angle_alpha   90.00
_cell.angle_beta   90.00
_cell.angle_gamma   90.00
#
_symmetry.space_group_name_H-M   'P 1'
#
loop_
_entity.id
_entity.type
_entity.pdbx_description
1 polymer ?
#
loop_
_entity_poly.entity_id
_entity_poly.type
_entity_poly.pdbx_seq_one_letter_code
_entity_poly.pdbx_strand_id
1 'polypeptide(L)'
;AGDINSDDRTDLIMVEFRRNHFEVLALDSGLTPVAAMRFKIFEQKSYTQSKLAGGAVEPRELRIADVTGDGKDDLVTVIHDRIIIYPQD
;
A
#
# COMPACT_ATOMS: atom_id res chain seq x y z
N ALA A 1 -8.33 -0.51 -3.81
CA ALA A 1 -9.48 -0.64 -2.90
C ALA A 1 -9.84 -2.11 -2.84
N GLY A 2 -10.13 -2.61 -1.65
CA GLY A 2 -10.35 -4.02 -1.33
C GLY A 2 -10.39 -4.18 0.18
N ASP A 3 -10.78 -5.34 0.69
CA ASP A 3 -10.83 -5.61 2.13
C ASP A 3 -9.42 -5.90 2.63
N ILE A 4 -8.79 -4.94 3.34
CA ILE A 4 -7.41 -5.08 3.83
C ILE A 4 -7.35 -5.23 5.34
N ASN A 5 -8.49 -5.43 6.00
CA ASN A 5 -8.56 -5.65 7.43
C ASN A 5 -9.47 -6.86 7.81
N SER A 6 -10.03 -7.54 6.81
CA SER A 6 -10.92 -8.71 6.92
C SER A 6 -12.24 -8.42 7.65
N ASP A 7 -12.85 -7.26 7.42
CA ASP A 7 -14.16 -6.88 7.99
C ASP A 7 -15.34 -7.00 7.01
N ASP A 8 -15.13 -7.67 5.87
CA ASP A 8 -16.09 -7.82 4.77
C ASP A 8 -16.50 -6.48 4.11
N ARG A 9 -15.66 -5.43 4.24
CA ARG A 9 -15.89 -4.13 3.60
C ARG A 9 -14.71 -3.72 2.75
N THR A 10 -15.00 -2.89 1.76
CA THR A 10 -13.95 -2.32 0.91
C THR A 10 -13.24 -1.20 1.63
N ASP A 11 -11.93 -1.32 1.80
CA ASP A 11 -11.05 -0.25 2.26
C ASP A 11 -10.39 0.49 1.09
N LEU A 12 -9.94 1.71 1.38
CA LEU A 12 -9.14 2.52 0.46
C LEU A 12 -7.67 2.43 0.83
N ILE A 13 -6.82 2.26 -0.18
CA ILE A 13 -5.37 2.32 -0.04
C ILE A 13 -4.89 3.49 -0.88
N MET A 14 -4.22 4.42 -0.21
CA MET A 14 -3.62 5.60 -0.81
C MET A 14 -2.10 5.51 -0.77
N VAL A 15 -1.47 6.05 -1.81
CA VAL A 15 -0.02 6.02 -1.99
C VAL A 15 0.51 7.45 -1.97
N GLU A 16 1.32 7.79 -0.97
CA GLU A 16 2.00 9.09 -0.90
C GLU A 16 3.40 8.99 -1.52
N PHE A 17 3.48 9.19 -2.84
CA PHE A 17 4.72 9.05 -3.62
C PHE A 17 5.90 9.91 -3.15
N ARG A 18 5.66 11.06 -2.51
CA ARG A 18 6.75 11.94 -2.06
C ARG A 18 7.36 11.50 -0.73
N ARG A 19 6.60 10.79 0.10
CA ARG A 19 7.04 10.32 1.41
C ARG A 19 7.18 8.80 1.46
N ASN A 20 6.83 8.10 0.39
CA ASN A 20 6.86 6.64 0.27
C ASN A 20 6.03 5.96 1.36
N HIS A 21 4.81 6.43 1.58
CA HIS A 21 3.88 5.85 2.56
C HIS A 21 2.67 5.21 1.89
N PHE A 22 2.18 4.15 2.48
CA PHE A 22 0.79 3.73 2.33
C PHE A 22 -0.05 4.32 3.44
N GLU A 23 -1.26 4.71 3.08
CA GLU A 23 -2.30 5.11 4.00
C GLU A 23 -3.56 4.30 3.69
N VAL A 24 -4.03 3.56 4.70
CA VAL A 24 -5.23 2.74 4.66
C VAL A 24 -6.35 3.52 5.34
N LEU A 25 -7.45 3.70 4.63
CA LEU A 25 -8.67 4.28 5.15
C LEU A 25 -9.76 3.20 5.15
N ALA A 26 -10.29 2.89 6.32
CA ALA A 26 -11.44 2.00 6.46
C ALA A 26 -12.72 2.74 6.11
N LEU A 27 -13.66 2.09 5.42
CA LEU A 27 -14.98 2.67 5.16
C LEU A 27 -15.94 2.27 6.28
N ASP A 28 -16.42 3.25 7.03
CA ASP A 28 -17.45 3.00 8.04
C ASP A 28 -18.81 2.63 7.41
N SER A 29 -19.83 2.38 8.25
CA SER A 29 -21.17 2.02 7.78
C SER A 29 -21.86 3.12 6.95
N GLY A 30 -21.37 4.36 7.01
CA GLY A 30 -21.84 5.49 6.22
C GLY A 30 -21.01 5.74 4.96
N LEU A 31 -20.07 4.86 4.59
CA LEU A 31 -19.09 5.06 3.53
C LEU A 31 -18.14 6.25 3.78
N THR A 32 -17.96 6.62 5.05
CA THR A 32 -17.00 7.66 5.43
C THR A 32 -15.62 7.04 5.58
N PRO A 33 -14.59 7.57 4.90
CA PRO A 33 -13.22 7.12 5.11
C PRO A 33 -12.72 7.53 6.50
N VAL A 34 -12.29 6.54 7.28
CA VAL A 34 -11.68 6.70 8.60
C VAL A 34 -10.24 6.23 8.52
N ALA A 35 -9.30 7.04 9.03
CA ALA A 35 -7.89 6.65 9.05
C ALA A 35 -7.68 5.39 9.89
N ALA A 36 -7.20 4.32 9.25
CA ALA A 36 -6.96 3.03 9.91
C ALA A 36 -5.47 2.84 10.19
N MET A 37 -4.63 2.95 9.17
CA MET A 37 -3.19 2.72 9.30
C MET A 37 -2.41 3.58 8.31
N ARG A 38 -1.21 3.99 8.73
CA ARG A 38 -0.25 4.66 7.85
C ARG A 38 1.15 4.18 8.15
N PHE A 39 1.87 3.75 7.12
CA PHE A 39 3.22 3.22 7.29
C PHE A 39 4.11 3.52 6.09
N LYS A 40 5.41 3.59 6.35
CA LYS A 40 6.43 3.83 5.32
C LYS A 40 6.80 2.52 4.66
N ILE A 41 6.87 2.54 3.33
CA ILE A 41 7.05 1.33 2.51
C ILE A 41 8.52 1.09 2.22
N PHE A 42 9.31 2.16 2.01
CA PHE A 42 10.75 2.07 1.85
C PHE A 42 11.46 3.37 2.26
N GLU A 43 12.70 3.23 2.70
CA GLU A 43 13.62 4.34 2.91
C GLU A 43 14.32 4.72 1.61
N GLN A 44 14.37 6.02 1.32
CA GLN A 44 15.11 6.56 0.19
C GLN A 44 16.08 7.62 0.69
N LYS A 45 17.38 7.46 0.39
CA LYS A 45 18.39 8.47 0.75
C LYS A 45 18.22 9.69 -0.16
N SER A 46 18.11 10.89 0.44
CA SER A 46 17.92 12.16 -0.28
C SER A 46 19.00 12.47 -1.34
N TYR A 47 20.20 11.87 -1.25
CA TYR A 47 21.29 12.12 -2.20
C TYR A 47 20.97 11.64 -3.63
N THR A 48 20.00 10.72 -3.79
CA THR A 48 19.61 10.20 -5.11
C THR A 48 18.63 11.12 -5.86
N GLN A 49 18.03 12.12 -5.18
CA GLN A 49 17.11 13.08 -5.82
C GLN A 49 17.79 13.99 -6.84
N SER A 50 19.09 14.30 -6.68
CA SER A 50 19.76 15.29 -7.53
C SER A 50 20.20 14.76 -8.90
N LYS A 51 20.21 13.44 -9.12
CA LYS A 51 20.64 12.82 -10.40
C LYS A 51 19.51 12.26 -11.26
N LEU A 52 18.29 12.15 -10.75
CA LEU A 52 17.17 11.55 -11.48
C LEU A 52 16.00 12.52 -11.56
N ALA A 53 16.10 13.48 -12.49
CA ALA A 53 14.94 14.20 -13.03
C ALA A 53 14.02 13.29 -13.88
N GLY A 54 13.87 12.02 -13.47
CA GLY A 54 13.20 10.95 -14.21
C GLY A 54 13.17 9.62 -13.46
N GLY A 55 13.25 9.62 -12.12
CA GLY A 55 13.11 8.39 -11.33
C GLY A 55 11.72 7.78 -11.53
N ALA A 56 11.65 6.45 -11.72
CA ALA A 56 10.39 5.73 -11.81
C ALA A 56 9.54 6.00 -10.56
N VAL A 57 8.23 6.21 -10.75
CA VAL A 57 7.30 6.37 -9.64
C VAL A 57 7.14 5.01 -8.95
N GLU A 58 7.37 4.99 -7.65
CA GLU A 58 7.28 3.80 -6.81
C GLU A 58 6.22 3.99 -5.72
N PRO A 59 5.45 2.95 -5.35
CA PRO A 59 5.39 1.62 -5.96
C PRO A 59 4.88 1.63 -7.41
N ARG A 60 5.39 0.69 -8.20
CA ARG A 60 4.99 0.50 -9.61
C ARG A 60 3.64 -0.17 -9.79
N GLU A 61 3.30 -1.06 -8.87
CA GLU A 61 2.07 -1.85 -8.92
C GLU A 61 1.56 -2.09 -7.51
N LEU A 62 0.24 -2.16 -7.38
CA LEU A 62 -0.46 -2.43 -6.14
C LEU A 62 -1.63 -3.35 -6.43
N ARG A 63 -1.72 -4.45 -5.70
CA ARG A 63 -2.79 -5.43 -5.79
C ARG A 63 -3.25 -5.84 -4.40
N ILE A 64 -4.52 -6.18 -4.31
CA ILE A 64 -5.15 -6.79 -3.14
C ILE A 64 -5.66 -8.14 -3.62
N ALA A 65 -5.16 -9.22 -3.00
CA ALA A 65 -5.53 -10.60 -3.29
C ALA A 65 -4.94 -11.54 -2.23
N ASP A 66 -5.68 -12.58 -1.87
CA ASP A 66 -5.16 -13.74 -1.14
C ASP A 66 -4.02 -14.43 -1.93
N VAL A 67 -2.78 -14.25 -1.48
CA VAL A 67 -1.59 -14.92 -2.02
C VAL A 67 -0.92 -15.85 -1.02
N THR A 68 -1.28 -15.76 0.27
CA THR A 68 -0.84 -16.67 1.35
C THR A 68 -1.65 -17.96 1.41
N GLY A 69 -2.89 -17.96 0.91
CA GLY A 69 -3.83 -19.08 0.92
C GLY A 69 -4.58 -19.25 2.24
N ASP A 70 -4.70 -18.21 3.05
CA ASP A 70 -5.43 -18.23 4.34
C ASP A 70 -6.87 -17.74 4.23
N GLY A 71 -7.30 -17.30 3.04
CA GLY A 71 -8.63 -16.77 2.79
C GLY A 71 -8.80 -15.29 3.13
N LYS A 72 -7.74 -14.58 3.50
CA LYS A 72 -7.70 -13.13 3.69
C LYS A 72 -6.94 -12.46 2.55
N ASP A 73 -7.37 -11.27 2.17
CA ASP A 73 -6.77 -10.53 1.06
C ASP A 73 -5.49 -9.80 1.50
N ASP A 74 -4.35 -10.11 0.87
CA ASP A 74 -3.06 -9.49 1.17
C ASP A 74 -2.80 -8.22 0.36
N LEU A 75 -1.98 -7.30 0.90
CA LEU A 75 -1.45 -6.18 0.10
C LEU A 75 -0.16 -6.60 -0.61
N VAL A 76 -0.20 -6.62 -1.95
CA VAL A 76 0.92 -7.00 -2.81
C VAL A 76 1.38 -5.79 -3.60
N THR A 77 2.69 -5.52 -3.60
CA THR A 77 3.25 -4.37 -4.32
C THR A 77 4.61 -4.65 -4.94
N VAL A 78 4.92 -3.97 -6.04
CA VAL A 78 6.22 -4.03 -6.70
C VAL A 78 7.01 -2.76 -6.44
N ILE A 79 8.17 -2.90 -5.79
CA ILE A 79 9.05 -1.80 -5.38
C ILE A 79 10.50 -2.19 -5.61
N HIS A 80 11.27 -1.38 -6.34
CA HIS A 80 12.69 -1.63 -6.61
C HIS A 80 12.95 -3.07 -7.12
N ASP A 81 12.11 -3.51 -8.07
CA ASP A 81 12.13 -4.85 -8.66
C ASP A 81 11.97 -6.02 -7.65
N ARG A 82 11.33 -5.74 -6.51
CA ARG A 82 10.93 -6.74 -5.52
C ARG A 82 9.42 -6.76 -5.41
N ILE A 83 8.87 -7.96 -5.24
CA ILE A 83 7.49 -8.15 -4.79
C ILE A 83 7.54 -8.12 -3.26
N ILE A 84 6.79 -7.18 -2.68
CA ILE A 84 6.57 -7.08 -1.24
C ILE A 84 5.13 -7.50 -0.98
N ILE A 85 4.94 -8.40 -0.01
CA ILE A 85 3.65 -8.88 0.43
C ILE A 85 3.49 -8.44 1.90
N TYR A 86 2.35 -7.86 2.22
CA TYR A 86 1.91 -7.61 3.59
C TYR A 86 0.74 -8.56 3.90
N PRO A 87 1.02 -9.73 4.51
CA PRO A 87 0.01 -10.68 4.90
C PRO A 87 -1.01 -10.10 5.86
N GLN A 88 -2.24 -10.61 5.82
CA GLN A 88 -3.22 -10.41 6.89
C GLN A 88 -3.19 -11.59 7.85
N ASP A 89 -2.75 -11.37 9.09
CA ASP A 89 -2.76 -12.40 10.15
C ASP A 89 -4.15 -12.56 10.79
#